data_AF-A0A1Y2ED56-F1
#
_entry.id   AF-A0A1Y2ED56-F1
#
_cell.length_a   1.000
_cell.length_b   1.000
_cell.length_c   1.000
_cell.angle_alpha   90.00
_cell.angle_beta   90.00
_cell.angle_gamma   90.00
#
_symmetry.space_group_name_H-M   'P 1'
#
loop_
_entity.id
_entity.type
_entity.pdbx_description
1 polymer ?
#
loop_
_entity_poly.entity_id
_entity_poly.type
_entity_poly.pdbx_seq_one_letter_code
_entity_poly.pdbx_strand_id
1 'polypeptide(L)'
;MRQRITFFHHNEDAIEPSSLVVAGRSFSGPDIKAVREDRFTLGLEELPPELKDLLQVTHELHIRWSSPEGYKSLGPWNSRLSPGLHVFYTPQKDETATVIPSMQLCSLLRRLGVIDCSSPNESFTRLPNDRFSHSTAYQYYQPLEHLQPFLDYAAQYACSPSKTECKSILQSLSLAPLFDFSYDTISHVVKITALWKHGLQPLSLSSHPNHRVEVGLLTPYSPPNLEYYELGATGLLTVLGEDKEPAPTLFTFPSRHKQAGTSFVSQFVSPIGMHPTMRVLVKSSKPPVDDSYCSLHAYLTLPRTIFADKYQLEDPLFLASKNLTALRYTSQPVNLEAPDYVMKVWGSSILLELQPLTEENKPFTAEVPLHLRYKAPQYGGEQTFEVPYPAVFWACAAEEGTKFTNSPFDRVNLGFDGLFGPRTVFWHLDPEPSESNGRLMMKGSVPVLDLSRSASISMVTAAVVLAGFAWVVWKLAAVYFKTGHRAPPPSKETEKKTQ
;
A
#
# COMPACT_ATOMS: atom_id res chain seq x y z
N MET A 1 -23.78 -15.58 -10.37
CA MET A 1 -22.96 -15.24 -9.19
C MET A 1 -22.65 -16.47 -8.36
N ARG A 2 -21.40 -16.63 -7.94
CA ARG A 2 -20.97 -17.61 -6.93
C ARG A 2 -20.49 -16.87 -5.69
N GLN A 3 -20.82 -17.35 -4.52
CA GLN A 3 -20.34 -16.81 -3.25
C GLN A 3 -19.72 -17.93 -2.43
N ARG A 4 -18.56 -17.65 -1.83
CA ARG A 4 -17.93 -18.51 -0.84
C ARG A 4 -17.83 -17.74 0.46
N ILE A 5 -18.32 -18.32 1.54
CA ILE A 5 -18.21 -17.78 2.90
C ILE A 5 -17.36 -18.75 3.69
N THR A 6 -16.22 -18.30 4.19
CA THR A 6 -15.30 -19.14 4.96
C THR A 6 -15.13 -18.56 6.35
N PHE A 7 -15.51 -19.35 7.36
CA PHE A 7 -15.17 -19.11 8.75
C PHE A 7 -13.93 -19.93 9.07
N PHE A 8 -12.88 -19.27 9.51
CA PHE A 8 -11.66 -19.92 9.96
C PHE A 8 -11.45 -19.65 11.44
N HIS A 9 -11.47 -20.70 12.25
CA HIS A 9 -11.43 -20.62 13.70
C HIS A 9 -10.20 -21.34 14.25
N HIS A 10 -9.89 -21.09 15.52
CA HIS A 10 -8.93 -21.92 16.24
C HIS A 10 -9.56 -23.25 16.65
N ASN A 11 -8.73 -24.26 16.94
CA ASN A 11 -9.23 -25.58 17.34
C ASN A 11 -10.06 -25.52 18.62
N GLU A 12 -9.74 -24.62 19.55
CA GLU A 12 -10.48 -24.36 20.79
C GLU A 12 -11.85 -23.69 20.59
N ASP A 13 -12.06 -23.02 19.45
CA ASP A 13 -13.30 -22.32 19.11
C ASP A 13 -14.22 -23.19 18.22
N ALA A 14 -13.97 -24.50 18.14
CA ALA A 14 -14.73 -25.43 17.32
C ALA A 14 -16.18 -25.59 17.80
N ILE A 15 -17.08 -25.80 16.85
CA ILE A 15 -18.51 -26.02 17.10
C ILE A 15 -18.86 -27.47 16.79
N GLU A 16 -19.73 -28.06 17.60
CA GLU A 16 -20.25 -29.41 17.39
C GLU A 16 -21.05 -29.49 16.07
N PRO A 17 -20.71 -30.41 15.15
CA PRO A 17 -21.38 -30.51 13.85
C PRO A 17 -22.90 -30.71 13.96
N SER A 18 -23.37 -31.38 15.01
CA SER A 18 -24.81 -31.63 15.24
C SER A 18 -25.61 -30.37 15.60
N SER A 19 -24.95 -29.27 15.95
CA SER A 19 -25.59 -27.97 16.22
C SER A 19 -25.81 -27.15 14.95
N LEU A 20 -25.25 -27.60 13.82
CA LEU A 20 -25.39 -26.95 12.52
C LEU A 20 -26.62 -27.50 11.80
N VAL A 21 -27.41 -26.60 11.23
CA VAL A 21 -28.64 -26.94 10.51
C VAL A 21 -28.54 -26.39 9.09
N VAL A 22 -28.62 -27.28 8.11
CA VAL A 22 -28.76 -26.96 6.68
C VAL A 22 -30.23 -27.18 6.31
N ALA A 23 -30.97 -26.09 6.08
CA ALA A 23 -32.38 -26.13 5.73
C ALA A 23 -32.59 -25.63 4.30
N GLY A 24 -32.28 -26.49 3.32
CA GLY A 24 -32.33 -26.14 1.90
C GLY A 24 -31.33 -25.03 1.58
N ARG A 25 -31.80 -23.79 1.45
CA ARG A 25 -30.96 -22.62 1.09
C ARG A 25 -30.55 -21.75 2.28
N SER A 26 -30.77 -22.21 3.52
CA SER A 26 -30.27 -21.54 4.71
C SER A 26 -29.32 -22.43 5.51
N PHE A 27 -28.37 -21.79 6.17
CA PHE A 27 -27.43 -22.40 7.10
C PHE A 27 -27.47 -21.65 8.42
N SER A 28 -27.68 -22.37 9.50
CA SER A 28 -27.76 -21.79 10.84
C SER A 28 -27.05 -22.62 11.89
N GLY A 29 -26.47 -21.96 12.88
CA GLY A 29 -25.79 -22.57 14.02
C GLY A 29 -25.55 -21.53 15.13
N PRO A 30 -24.90 -21.93 16.23
CA PRO A 30 -24.44 -20.97 17.23
C PRO A 30 -23.39 -20.03 16.64
N ASP A 31 -23.30 -18.80 17.14
CA ASP A 31 -22.27 -17.85 16.71
C ASP A 31 -20.87 -18.43 16.95
N ILE A 32 -19.96 -18.23 16.00
CA ILE A 32 -18.61 -18.78 16.03
C ILE A 32 -17.58 -17.70 16.23
N LYS A 33 -16.55 -17.96 17.02
CA LYS A 33 -15.39 -17.09 17.09
C LYS A 33 -14.41 -17.45 15.97
N ALA A 34 -14.38 -16.63 14.92
CA ALA A 34 -13.64 -16.93 13.69
C ALA A 34 -13.21 -15.66 12.95
N VAL A 35 -12.20 -15.81 12.09
CA VAL A 35 -12.02 -14.92 10.93
C VAL A 35 -13.07 -15.31 9.90
N ARG A 36 -13.70 -14.32 9.28
CA ARG A 36 -14.70 -14.55 8.22
C ARG A 36 -14.18 -13.97 6.91
N GLU A 37 -14.21 -14.75 5.84
CA GLU A 37 -14.01 -14.29 4.46
C GLU A 37 -15.33 -14.44 3.71
N ASP A 38 -15.78 -13.36 3.07
CA ASP A 38 -16.82 -13.43 2.06
C ASP A 38 -16.19 -13.13 0.70
N ARG A 39 -16.28 -14.09 -0.22
CA ARG A 39 -15.76 -13.99 -1.58
C ARG A 39 -16.88 -14.16 -2.59
N PHE A 40 -17.09 -13.13 -3.40
CA PHE A 40 -18.04 -13.11 -4.50
C PHE A 40 -17.30 -13.27 -5.82
N THR A 41 -17.81 -14.11 -6.70
CA THR A 41 -17.37 -14.25 -8.08
C THR A 41 -18.54 -13.92 -9.00
N LEU A 42 -18.36 -12.87 -9.78
CA LEU A 42 -19.37 -12.24 -10.62
C LEU A 42 -18.97 -12.31 -12.09
N GLY A 43 -19.93 -12.59 -12.97
CA GLY A 43 -19.76 -12.36 -14.40
C GLY A 43 -19.85 -10.87 -14.74
N LEU A 44 -19.34 -10.47 -15.90
CA LEU A 44 -19.36 -9.06 -16.34
C LEU A 44 -20.79 -8.51 -16.53
N GLU A 45 -21.73 -9.39 -16.87
CA GLU A 45 -23.16 -9.12 -17.01
C GLU A 45 -23.87 -8.82 -15.68
N GLU A 46 -23.26 -9.19 -14.55
CA GLU A 46 -23.80 -8.98 -13.20
C GLU A 46 -23.36 -7.62 -12.60
N LEU A 47 -22.51 -6.88 -13.33
CA LEU A 47 -21.91 -5.63 -12.87
C LEU A 47 -22.69 -4.39 -13.33
N PRO A 48 -22.52 -3.26 -12.63
CA PRO A 48 -22.94 -1.95 -13.13
C PRO A 48 -22.46 -1.67 -14.55
N PRO A 49 -23.28 -1.03 -15.41
CA PRO A 49 -22.86 -0.64 -16.76
C PRO A 49 -21.53 0.11 -16.78
N GLU A 50 -21.36 1.09 -15.88
CA GLU A 50 -20.13 1.88 -15.75
C GLU A 50 -18.89 1.00 -15.51
N LEU A 51 -19.02 -0.01 -14.64
CA LEU A 51 -17.92 -0.91 -14.30
C LEU A 51 -17.69 -1.92 -15.44
N LYS A 52 -18.76 -2.43 -16.04
CA LYS A 52 -18.69 -3.32 -17.19
C LYS A 52 -17.93 -2.68 -18.34
N ASP A 53 -18.27 -1.44 -18.69
CA ASP A 53 -17.64 -0.69 -19.78
C ASP A 53 -16.14 -0.46 -19.50
N LEU A 54 -15.78 -0.13 -18.26
CA LEU A 54 -14.37 0.00 -17.84
C LEU A 54 -13.61 -1.33 -17.96
N LEU A 55 -14.19 -2.43 -17.50
CA LEU A 55 -13.53 -3.73 -17.49
C LEU A 55 -13.38 -4.34 -18.90
N GLN A 56 -14.26 -3.98 -19.84
CA GLN A 56 -14.15 -4.40 -21.24
C GLN A 56 -12.90 -3.86 -21.94
N VAL A 57 -12.41 -2.70 -21.53
CA VAL A 57 -11.20 -2.05 -22.08
C VAL A 57 -9.97 -2.19 -21.17
N THR A 58 -10.08 -3.03 -20.14
CA THR A 58 -9.04 -3.25 -19.14
C THR A 58 -8.50 -4.67 -19.28
N HIS A 59 -7.18 -4.85 -19.30
CA HIS A 59 -6.57 -6.17 -19.29
C HIS A 59 -6.61 -6.79 -17.90
N GLU A 60 -6.25 -5.99 -16.89
CA GLU A 60 -6.26 -6.37 -15.47
C GLU A 60 -6.55 -5.16 -14.57
N LEU A 61 -7.34 -5.38 -13.52
CA LEU A 61 -7.61 -4.39 -12.48
C LEU A 61 -7.69 -5.08 -11.12
N HIS A 62 -6.81 -4.67 -10.22
CA HIS A 62 -6.84 -5.10 -8.83
C HIS A 62 -6.89 -3.87 -7.92
N ILE A 63 -7.95 -3.76 -7.12
CA ILE A 63 -8.09 -2.74 -6.09
C ILE A 63 -7.98 -3.45 -4.75
N ARG A 64 -7.02 -3.04 -3.95
CA ARG A 64 -6.66 -3.67 -2.68
C ARG A 64 -6.70 -2.61 -1.60
N TRP A 65 -7.58 -2.77 -0.63
CA TRP A 65 -7.63 -1.88 0.53
C TRP A 65 -7.24 -2.65 1.79
N SER A 66 -6.44 -1.99 2.63
CA SER A 66 -6.09 -2.48 3.96
C SER A 66 -6.35 -1.37 4.98
N SER A 67 -7.04 -1.72 6.07
CA SER A 67 -7.32 -0.79 7.16
C SER A 67 -6.03 -0.26 7.80
N PRO A 68 -6.01 1.01 8.24
CA PRO A 68 -4.98 1.55 9.13
C PRO A 68 -4.93 0.88 10.51
N GLU A 69 -5.98 0.16 10.92
CA GLU A 69 -6.00 -0.55 12.20
C GLU A 69 -5.17 -1.85 12.14
N GLY A 70 -4.32 -2.06 13.15
CA GLY A 70 -3.58 -3.30 13.28
C GLY A 70 -4.48 -4.50 13.56
N TYR A 71 -4.23 -5.61 12.86
CA TYR A 71 -4.92 -6.88 13.08
C TYR A 71 -3.95 -8.06 12.93
N LYS A 72 -4.21 -9.11 13.71
CA LYS A 72 -3.52 -10.39 13.60
C LYS A 72 -4.14 -11.21 12.47
N SER A 73 -3.32 -11.76 11.59
CA SER A 73 -3.76 -12.76 10.63
C SER A 73 -3.99 -14.09 11.33
N LEU A 74 -4.94 -14.86 10.83
CA LEU A 74 -5.20 -16.25 11.24
C LEU A 74 -5.45 -17.05 9.97
N GLY A 75 -4.93 -18.28 9.92
CA GLY A 75 -5.16 -19.18 8.79
C GLY A 75 -4.40 -18.76 7.53
N PRO A 76 -5.00 -18.88 6.35
CA PRO A 76 -4.28 -18.68 5.09
C PRO A 76 -4.10 -17.22 4.66
N TRP A 77 -4.75 -16.26 5.32
CA TRP A 77 -4.68 -14.84 4.94
C TRP A 77 -3.46 -14.12 5.53
N ASN A 78 -2.27 -14.61 5.21
CA ASN A 78 -1.00 -14.09 5.75
C ASN A 78 -0.37 -12.99 4.87
N SER A 79 -0.89 -12.75 3.67
CA SER A 79 -0.42 -11.68 2.80
C SER A 79 -0.62 -10.31 3.46
N ARG A 80 0.46 -9.53 3.59
CA ARG A 80 0.40 -8.16 4.13
C ARG A 80 0.62 -7.12 3.04
N LEU A 81 0.00 -5.96 3.22
CA LEU A 81 0.15 -4.77 2.39
C LEU A 81 0.13 -3.55 3.32
N SER A 82 0.87 -2.50 2.96
CA SER A 82 0.81 -1.22 3.68
C SER A 82 -0.64 -0.71 3.75
N PRO A 83 -1.11 -0.17 4.89
CA PRO A 83 -2.46 0.39 4.99
C PRO A 83 -2.78 1.45 3.94
N GLY A 84 -4.05 1.53 3.54
CA GLY A 84 -4.56 2.42 2.50
C GLY A 84 -5.09 1.68 1.27
N LEU A 85 -5.43 2.44 0.24
CA LEU A 85 -5.96 1.94 -1.03
C LEU A 85 -4.83 1.80 -2.05
N HIS A 86 -4.66 0.61 -2.61
CA HIS A 86 -3.73 0.30 -3.69
C HIS A 86 -4.51 -0.12 -4.94
N VAL A 87 -4.08 0.38 -6.10
CA VAL A 87 -4.68 0.04 -7.39
C VAL A 87 -3.58 -0.43 -8.32
N PHE A 88 -3.74 -1.63 -8.86
CA PHE A 88 -2.87 -2.21 -9.87
C PHE A 88 -3.66 -2.37 -11.17
N TYR A 89 -3.14 -1.81 -12.25
CA TYR A 89 -3.91 -1.62 -13.48
C TYR A 89 -3.08 -1.90 -14.73
N THR A 90 -3.69 -2.59 -15.70
CA THR A 90 -3.16 -2.74 -17.07
C THR A 90 -4.27 -2.41 -18.08
N PRO A 91 -4.11 -1.37 -18.92
CA PRO A 91 -5.03 -1.12 -20.02
C PRO A 91 -4.89 -2.17 -21.13
N GLN A 92 -5.95 -2.39 -21.91
CA GLN A 92 -5.86 -3.20 -23.13
C GLN A 92 -5.03 -2.46 -24.21
N LYS A 93 -4.24 -3.19 -25.01
CA LYS A 93 -3.17 -2.67 -25.89
C LYS A 93 -3.61 -1.85 -27.12
N ASP A 94 -4.87 -1.43 -27.27
CA ASP A 94 -5.27 -0.68 -28.47
C ASP A 94 -4.78 0.79 -28.44
N GLU A 95 -3.74 1.05 -29.24
CA GLU A 95 -2.98 2.32 -29.34
C GLU A 95 -3.84 3.54 -29.73
N THR A 96 -5.07 3.36 -30.23
CA THR A 96 -5.95 4.44 -30.69
C THR A 96 -6.99 4.91 -29.66
N ALA A 97 -7.10 4.26 -28.49
CA ALA A 97 -8.18 4.52 -27.51
C ALA A 97 -7.68 4.98 -26.12
N THR A 98 -6.53 5.66 -26.05
CA THR A 98 -5.76 5.82 -24.80
C THR A 98 -6.27 6.89 -23.82
N VAL A 99 -7.20 7.79 -24.19
CA VAL A 99 -7.67 8.86 -23.30
C VAL A 99 -8.92 8.48 -22.50
N ILE A 100 -9.93 7.89 -23.14
CA ILE A 100 -11.28 7.70 -22.56
C ILE A 100 -11.31 6.67 -21.41
N PRO A 101 -10.73 5.46 -21.55
CA PRO A 101 -10.67 4.46 -20.47
C PRO A 101 -9.90 4.95 -19.25
N SER A 102 -8.87 5.77 -19.49
CA SER A 102 -7.99 6.31 -18.46
C SER A 102 -8.73 7.27 -17.53
N MET A 103 -9.66 8.08 -18.08
CA MET A 103 -10.51 8.97 -17.31
C MET A 103 -11.61 8.21 -16.55
N GLN A 104 -12.13 7.12 -17.12
CA GLN A 104 -13.16 6.30 -16.47
C GLN A 104 -12.66 5.68 -15.16
N LEU A 105 -11.43 5.12 -15.15
CA LEU A 105 -10.84 4.56 -13.94
C LEU A 105 -10.72 5.61 -12.82
N CYS A 106 -10.12 6.77 -13.10
CA CYS A 106 -9.99 7.82 -12.08
C CYS A 106 -11.35 8.38 -11.63
N SER A 107 -12.35 8.39 -12.52
CA SER A 107 -13.71 8.81 -12.15
C SER A 107 -14.38 7.81 -11.19
N LEU A 108 -14.16 6.51 -11.39
CA LEU A 108 -14.61 5.45 -10.48
C LEU A 108 -13.89 5.56 -9.15
N LEU A 109 -12.56 5.70 -9.16
CA LEU A 109 -11.75 5.84 -7.96
C LEU A 109 -12.17 7.06 -7.12
N ARG A 110 -12.57 8.17 -7.76
CA ARG A 110 -13.14 9.34 -7.05
C ARG A 110 -14.40 9.01 -6.25
N ARG A 111 -15.24 8.10 -6.74
CA ARG A 111 -16.41 7.62 -5.98
C ARG A 111 -16.02 6.71 -4.80
N LEU A 112 -14.83 6.08 -4.86
CA LEU A 112 -14.26 5.33 -3.74
C LEU A 112 -13.57 6.22 -2.70
N GLY A 113 -13.55 7.55 -2.88
CA GLY A 113 -12.87 8.49 -1.99
C GLY A 113 -11.44 8.84 -2.41
N VAL A 114 -11.03 8.51 -3.63
CA VAL A 114 -9.71 8.88 -4.17
C VAL A 114 -9.75 10.29 -4.73
N ILE A 115 -8.98 11.21 -4.17
CA ILE A 115 -9.11 12.64 -4.49
C ILE A 115 -8.17 13.04 -5.63
N ASP A 116 -6.97 12.48 -5.67
CA ASP A 116 -5.87 13.01 -6.49
C ASP A 116 -5.57 12.21 -7.77
N CYS A 117 -6.57 11.50 -8.29
CA CYS A 117 -6.45 10.73 -9.53
C CYS A 117 -6.92 11.58 -10.73
N SER A 118 -5.99 12.05 -11.56
CA SER A 118 -6.29 12.71 -12.83
C SER A 118 -6.43 11.69 -13.97
N SER A 119 -5.36 10.95 -14.24
CA SER A 119 -5.31 9.82 -15.18
C SER A 119 -4.21 8.83 -14.77
N PRO A 120 -4.32 7.54 -15.16
CA PRO A 120 -3.25 6.55 -14.99
C PRO A 120 -1.87 7.03 -15.43
N ASN A 121 -1.76 7.72 -16.56
CA ASN A 121 -0.46 8.15 -17.09
C ASN A 121 0.22 9.25 -16.26
N GLU A 122 -0.55 10.07 -15.53
CA GLU A 122 -0.01 11.17 -14.72
C GLU A 122 0.09 10.82 -13.23
N SER A 123 -0.89 10.09 -12.70
CA SER A 123 -1.03 9.84 -11.27
C SER A 123 -0.38 8.53 -10.81
N PHE A 124 -0.21 7.54 -11.70
CA PHE A 124 0.31 6.22 -11.34
C PHE A 124 1.81 6.13 -11.58
N THR A 125 2.48 5.19 -10.90
CA THR A 125 3.85 4.77 -11.20
C THR A 125 3.84 3.55 -12.11
N ARG A 126 4.86 3.40 -12.95
CA ARG A 126 5.01 2.20 -13.79
C ARG A 126 5.70 1.09 -13.01
N LEU A 127 5.18 -0.13 -13.17
CA LEU A 127 5.82 -1.34 -12.68
C LEU A 127 6.79 -1.89 -13.72
N PRO A 128 7.87 -2.56 -13.31
CA PRO A 128 8.85 -3.12 -14.24
C PRO A 128 8.23 -4.29 -15.02
N ASN A 129 8.36 -4.27 -16.34
CA ASN A 129 7.88 -5.34 -17.23
C ASN A 129 8.93 -6.44 -17.46
N ASP A 130 10.17 -6.22 -17.04
CA ASP A 130 11.33 -6.97 -17.54
C ASP A 130 11.86 -8.01 -16.52
N ARG A 131 11.43 -7.92 -15.26
CA ARG A 131 11.94 -8.75 -14.15
C ARG A 131 10.80 -9.36 -13.35
N PHE A 132 10.49 -10.61 -13.71
CA PHE A 132 9.44 -11.45 -13.10
C PHE A 132 8.04 -10.80 -13.22
N SER A 133 7.05 -11.61 -13.59
CA SER A 133 5.82 -11.13 -14.20
C SER A 133 4.93 -10.39 -13.20
N HIS A 134 5.12 -9.08 -13.05
CA HIS A 134 3.98 -8.23 -12.75
C HIS A 134 3.00 -8.41 -13.90
N SER A 135 1.84 -8.98 -13.62
CA SER A 135 0.76 -9.04 -14.60
C SER A 135 0.19 -7.61 -14.86
N THR A 136 0.44 -6.71 -13.89
CA THR A 136 0.01 -5.32 -13.90
C THR A 136 1.09 -4.32 -14.32
N ALA A 137 0.72 -3.31 -15.12
CA ALA A 137 1.66 -2.32 -15.67
C ALA A 137 1.81 -1.05 -14.80
N TYR A 138 0.77 -0.70 -14.04
CA TYR A 138 0.72 0.54 -13.26
C TYR A 138 0.32 0.28 -11.82
N GLN A 139 0.88 1.06 -10.89
CA GLN A 139 0.54 1.08 -9.47
C GLN A 139 0.10 2.48 -9.05
N TYR A 140 -0.98 2.57 -8.28
CA TYR A 140 -1.41 3.76 -7.56
C TYR A 140 -1.63 3.45 -6.08
N TYR A 141 -1.37 4.42 -5.23
CA TYR A 141 -1.66 4.33 -3.81
C TYR A 141 -2.22 5.65 -3.28
N GLN A 142 -3.20 5.55 -2.37
CA GLN A 142 -3.65 6.68 -1.57
C GLN A 142 -3.93 6.22 -0.14
N PRO A 143 -3.49 6.99 0.88
CA PRO A 143 -3.99 6.82 2.23
C PRO A 143 -5.53 6.91 2.23
N LEU A 144 -6.19 5.89 2.79
CA LEU A 144 -7.65 5.84 2.88
C LEU A 144 -8.04 5.23 4.23
N GLU A 145 -8.55 6.07 5.12
CA GLU A 145 -8.90 5.70 6.49
C GLU A 145 -10.03 4.67 6.57
N HIS A 146 -11.08 4.87 5.77
CA HIS A 146 -12.29 4.07 5.81
C HIS A 146 -12.92 3.93 4.43
N LEU A 147 -13.63 2.81 4.23
CA LEU A 147 -14.34 2.52 2.99
C LEU A 147 -15.69 3.26 2.86
N GLN A 148 -16.06 4.15 3.78
CA GLN A 148 -17.38 4.78 3.78
C GLN A 148 -17.83 5.36 2.42
N PRO A 149 -16.99 6.09 1.66
CA PRO A 149 -17.38 6.59 0.34
C PRO A 149 -17.77 5.47 -0.64
N PHE A 150 -17.02 4.35 -0.60
CA PHE A 150 -17.36 3.16 -1.37
C PHE A 150 -18.65 2.52 -0.89
N LEU A 151 -18.86 2.40 0.42
CA LEU A 151 -20.10 1.82 0.98
C LEU A 151 -21.33 2.64 0.58
N ASP A 152 -21.22 3.96 0.60
CA ASP A 152 -22.29 4.86 0.18
C ASP A 152 -22.61 4.70 -1.31
N TYR A 153 -21.58 4.60 -2.16
CA TYR A 153 -21.74 4.32 -3.59
C TYR A 153 -22.35 2.94 -3.84
N ALA A 154 -21.84 1.90 -3.18
CA ALA A 154 -22.32 0.52 -3.31
C ALA A 154 -23.77 0.39 -2.84
N ALA A 155 -24.15 1.08 -1.76
CA ALA A 155 -25.51 1.04 -1.22
C ALA A 155 -26.53 1.68 -2.17
N GLN A 156 -26.14 2.72 -2.93
CA GLN A 156 -27.01 3.34 -3.93
C GLN A 156 -27.27 2.42 -5.12
N TYR A 157 -26.27 1.61 -5.52
CA TYR A 157 -26.35 0.78 -6.71
C TYR A 157 -26.87 -0.64 -6.42
N ALA A 158 -26.27 -1.31 -5.43
CA ALA A 158 -26.51 -2.73 -5.17
C ALA A 158 -27.74 -3.00 -4.29
N CYS A 159 -28.17 -2.02 -3.49
CA CYS A 159 -29.28 -2.20 -2.57
C CYS A 159 -30.53 -1.43 -3.02
N SER A 160 -31.65 -2.15 -3.18
CA SER A 160 -32.97 -1.51 -3.31
C SER A 160 -33.28 -0.65 -2.08
N PRO A 161 -33.90 0.54 -2.23
CA PRO A 161 -34.25 1.41 -1.09
C PRO A 161 -35.06 0.71 0.01
N SER A 162 -35.86 -0.28 -0.38
CA SER A 162 -36.76 -1.05 0.49
C SER A 162 -36.10 -2.21 1.25
N LYS A 163 -34.86 -2.61 0.90
CA LYS A 163 -34.17 -3.76 1.52
C LYS A 163 -33.15 -3.28 2.55
N THR A 164 -33.57 -3.16 3.80
CA THR A 164 -32.72 -2.76 4.94
C THR A 164 -31.57 -3.75 5.19
N GLU A 165 -31.81 -5.05 4.98
CA GLU A 165 -30.83 -6.12 5.15
C GLU A 165 -29.61 -6.00 4.22
N CYS A 166 -29.81 -5.57 2.97
CA CYS A 166 -28.69 -5.34 2.05
C CYS A 166 -27.77 -4.22 2.55
N LYS A 167 -28.38 -3.14 3.08
CA LYS A 167 -27.63 -2.00 3.64
C LYS A 167 -26.88 -2.39 4.91
N SER A 168 -27.45 -3.22 5.78
CA SER A 168 -26.74 -3.68 6.99
C SER A 168 -25.55 -4.59 6.64
N ILE A 169 -25.70 -5.46 5.65
CA ILE A 169 -24.58 -6.28 5.13
C ILE A 169 -23.47 -5.38 4.59
N LEU A 170 -23.80 -4.39 3.75
CA LEU A 170 -22.80 -3.44 3.27
C LEU A 170 -22.16 -2.62 4.40
N GLN A 171 -22.94 -2.18 5.39
CA GLN A 171 -22.40 -1.46 6.55
C GLN A 171 -21.43 -2.34 7.37
N SER A 172 -21.62 -3.66 7.38
CA SER A 172 -20.68 -4.56 8.07
C SER A 172 -19.27 -4.55 7.45
N LEU A 173 -19.12 -4.19 6.16
CA LEU A 173 -17.80 -4.02 5.54
C LEU A 173 -16.99 -2.88 6.17
N SER A 174 -17.61 -1.93 6.87
CA SER A 174 -16.87 -0.87 7.58
C SER A 174 -15.95 -1.42 8.68
N LEU A 175 -16.25 -2.64 9.18
CA LEU A 175 -15.46 -3.33 10.20
C LEU A 175 -14.43 -4.30 9.62
N ALA A 176 -14.43 -4.50 8.31
CA ALA A 176 -13.49 -5.39 7.64
C ALA A 176 -12.09 -4.75 7.64
N PRO A 177 -11.01 -5.44 8.06
CA PRO A 177 -9.64 -4.96 7.86
C PRO A 177 -9.16 -5.01 6.40
N LEU A 178 -9.78 -5.83 5.55
CA LEU A 178 -9.38 -6.00 4.15
C LEU A 178 -10.59 -6.00 3.22
N PHE A 179 -10.41 -5.33 2.08
CA PHE A 179 -11.36 -5.36 0.97
C PHE A 179 -10.61 -5.38 -0.35
N ASP A 180 -11.01 -6.30 -1.21
CA ASP A 180 -10.32 -6.63 -2.43
C ASP A 180 -11.29 -6.74 -3.60
N PHE A 181 -10.91 -6.15 -4.72
CA PHE A 181 -11.55 -6.29 -6.01
C PHE A 181 -10.49 -6.77 -7.01
N SER A 182 -10.82 -7.75 -7.82
CA SER A 182 -9.90 -8.31 -8.82
C SER A 182 -10.62 -8.70 -10.08
N TYR A 183 -10.03 -8.31 -11.21
CA TYR A 183 -10.46 -8.68 -12.53
C TYR A 183 -9.24 -8.94 -13.41
N ASP A 184 -9.32 -9.99 -14.21
CA ASP A 184 -8.36 -10.33 -15.24
C ASP A 184 -9.09 -10.83 -16.49
N THR A 185 -8.56 -10.49 -17.66
CA THR A 185 -9.17 -10.88 -18.95
C THR A 185 -9.09 -12.39 -19.23
N ILE A 186 -8.24 -13.15 -18.52
CA ILE A 186 -8.14 -14.60 -18.73
C ILE A 186 -9.37 -15.30 -18.14
N SER A 187 -9.78 -14.89 -16.94
CA SER A 187 -10.90 -15.50 -16.21
C SER A 187 -12.25 -14.87 -16.57
N HIS A 188 -12.27 -13.65 -17.11
CA HIS A 188 -13.48 -12.89 -17.44
C HIS A 188 -14.48 -12.77 -16.28
N VAL A 189 -14.00 -12.88 -15.04
CA VAL A 189 -14.83 -12.78 -13.83
C VAL A 189 -14.25 -11.75 -12.87
N VAL A 190 -15.14 -11.08 -12.16
CA VAL A 190 -14.78 -10.20 -11.05
C VAL A 190 -14.82 -10.99 -9.76
N LYS A 191 -13.75 -10.89 -8.98
CA LYS A 191 -13.64 -11.45 -7.63
C LYS A 191 -13.65 -10.30 -6.63
N ILE A 192 -14.64 -10.27 -5.75
CA ILE A 192 -14.72 -9.33 -4.62
C ILE A 192 -14.51 -10.13 -3.35
N THR A 193 -13.57 -9.72 -2.50
CA THR A 193 -13.25 -10.42 -1.24
C THR A 193 -13.25 -9.42 -0.10
N ALA A 194 -13.97 -9.72 0.98
CA ALA A 194 -13.93 -8.98 2.22
C ALA A 194 -13.50 -9.93 3.35
N LEU A 195 -12.62 -9.46 4.23
CA LEU A 195 -12.15 -10.24 5.37
C LEU A 195 -12.51 -9.50 6.66
N TRP A 196 -13.12 -10.19 7.61
CA TRP A 196 -13.37 -9.72 8.97
C TRP A 196 -12.39 -10.36 9.94
N LYS A 197 -11.87 -9.56 10.87
CA LYS A 197 -10.93 -10.00 11.90
C LYS A 197 -11.53 -11.09 12.79
N HIS A 198 -10.65 -11.83 13.46
CA HIS A 198 -11.04 -12.84 14.43
C HIS A 198 -11.93 -12.23 15.53
N GLY A 199 -13.16 -12.74 15.64
CA GLY A 199 -14.16 -12.23 16.56
C GLY A 199 -15.42 -13.08 16.50
N LEU A 200 -16.44 -12.74 17.29
CA LEU A 200 -17.72 -13.44 17.25
C LEU A 200 -18.44 -13.11 15.93
N GLN A 201 -18.73 -14.13 15.14
CA GLN A 201 -19.35 -14.04 13.83
C GLN A 201 -20.69 -14.79 13.83
N PRO A 202 -21.77 -14.18 13.32
CA PRO A 202 -23.07 -14.82 13.28
C PRO A 202 -23.09 -15.95 12.23
N LEU A 203 -23.55 -17.12 12.65
CA LEU A 203 -23.82 -18.26 11.77
C LEU A 203 -25.31 -18.32 11.43
N SER A 204 -25.78 -17.31 10.70
CA SER A 204 -27.13 -17.29 10.12
C SER A 204 -27.04 -16.76 8.69
N LEU A 205 -27.09 -17.68 7.73
CA LEU A 205 -26.85 -17.40 6.32
C LEU A 205 -28.03 -17.89 5.49
N SER A 206 -28.37 -17.11 4.45
CA SER A 206 -29.36 -17.49 3.46
C SER A 206 -28.84 -17.23 2.05
N SER A 207 -29.22 -18.10 1.11
CA SER A 207 -28.86 -17.98 -0.30
C SER A 207 -30.06 -17.61 -1.16
N HIS A 208 -29.83 -16.72 -2.12
CA HIS A 208 -30.81 -16.44 -3.17
C HIS A 208 -30.94 -17.62 -4.14
N PRO A 209 -32.13 -17.93 -4.69
CA PRO A 209 -32.33 -19.10 -5.54
C PRO A 209 -31.41 -19.24 -6.75
N ASN A 210 -30.99 -18.12 -7.34
CA ASN A 210 -30.15 -18.10 -8.53
C ASN A 210 -28.65 -18.08 -8.22
N HIS A 211 -28.26 -18.13 -6.94
CA HIS A 211 -26.87 -18.01 -6.51
C HIS A 211 -26.40 -19.32 -5.87
N ARG A 212 -25.16 -19.70 -6.19
CA ARG A 212 -24.49 -20.82 -5.53
C ARG A 212 -23.66 -20.27 -4.38
N VAL A 213 -24.00 -20.67 -3.15
CA VAL A 213 -23.32 -20.25 -1.93
C VAL A 213 -22.66 -21.47 -1.29
N GLU A 214 -21.35 -21.43 -1.17
CA GLU A 214 -20.54 -22.42 -0.46
C GLU A 214 -20.16 -21.85 0.90
N VAL A 215 -20.39 -22.61 1.96
CA VAL A 215 -20.06 -22.25 3.34
C VAL A 215 -19.02 -23.23 3.86
N GLY A 216 -17.92 -22.71 4.39
CA GLY A 216 -16.86 -23.50 5.01
C GLY A 216 -16.60 -23.08 6.44
N LEU A 217 -16.57 -24.05 7.35
CA LEU A 217 -16.09 -23.89 8.72
C LEU A 217 -14.77 -24.66 8.82
N LEU A 218 -13.66 -23.94 8.78
CA LEU A 218 -12.32 -24.49 8.65
C LEU A 218 -11.45 -24.15 9.87
N THR A 219 -10.48 -25.00 10.15
CA THR A 219 -9.52 -24.86 11.24
C THR A 219 -8.13 -25.27 10.75
N PRO A 220 -7.02 -24.74 11.31
CA PRO A 220 -5.69 -25.10 10.82
C PRO A 220 -5.38 -26.57 11.09
N TYR A 221 -4.78 -27.22 10.10
CA TYR A 221 -4.36 -28.60 10.18
C TYR A 221 -2.90 -28.72 9.72
N SER A 222 -2.10 -29.51 10.44
CA SER A 222 -0.68 -29.71 10.13
C SER A 222 -0.38 -31.22 10.12
N PRO A 223 -0.51 -31.88 8.95
CA PRO A 223 -0.15 -33.28 8.81
C PRO A 223 1.38 -33.47 8.95
N PRO A 224 1.84 -34.69 9.30
CA PRO A 224 3.28 -34.96 9.52
C PRO A 224 4.17 -34.69 8.30
N ASN A 225 3.63 -34.86 7.08
CA ASN A 225 4.34 -34.68 5.81
C ASN A 225 3.94 -33.38 5.11
N LEU A 226 3.59 -32.32 5.86
CA LEU A 226 3.25 -31.03 5.27
C LEU A 226 4.52 -30.34 4.78
N GLU A 227 4.56 -30.04 3.48
CA GLU A 227 5.66 -29.28 2.91
C GLU A 227 5.73 -27.86 3.51
N TYR A 228 6.94 -27.30 3.63
CA TYR A 228 7.13 -26.01 4.30
C TYR A 228 6.39 -24.84 3.62
N TYR A 229 6.06 -24.98 2.34
CA TYR A 229 5.31 -24.00 1.54
C TYR A 229 3.79 -24.30 1.48
N GLU A 230 3.34 -25.40 2.06
CA GLU A 230 1.92 -25.76 2.12
C GLU A 230 1.25 -25.27 3.40
N LEU A 231 -0.06 -25.13 3.32
CA LEU A 231 -0.96 -24.91 4.44
C LEU A 231 -2.01 -26.02 4.42
N GLY A 232 -2.30 -26.59 5.58
CA GLY A 232 -3.36 -27.57 5.76
C GLY A 232 -4.59 -26.93 6.39
N ALA A 233 -5.77 -27.31 5.92
CA ALA A 233 -7.05 -26.97 6.50
C ALA A 233 -7.92 -28.23 6.64
N THR A 234 -8.66 -28.29 7.72
CA THR A 234 -9.68 -29.32 7.96
C THR A 234 -10.96 -28.66 8.46
N GLY A 235 -12.10 -29.31 8.29
CA GLY A 235 -13.36 -28.79 8.81
C GLY A 235 -14.57 -29.30 8.05
N LEU A 236 -15.59 -28.46 7.91
CA LEU A 236 -16.86 -28.77 7.28
C LEU A 236 -17.11 -27.86 6.08
N LEU A 237 -17.60 -28.42 4.98
CA LEU A 237 -18.06 -27.68 3.80
C LEU A 237 -19.51 -28.04 3.49
N THR A 238 -20.29 -27.06 3.04
CA THR A 238 -21.66 -27.28 2.56
C THR A 238 -22.01 -26.30 1.46
N VAL A 239 -22.76 -26.74 0.47
CA VAL A 239 -23.29 -25.92 -0.62
C VAL A 239 -24.80 -25.77 -0.45
N LEU A 240 -25.25 -24.55 -0.23
CA LEU A 240 -26.65 -24.25 0.10
C LEU A 240 -27.58 -24.53 -1.09
N GLY A 241 -28.59 -25.36 -0.86
CA GLY A 241 -29.56 -25.83 -1.84
C GLY A 241 -29.14 -27.10 -2.57
N GLU A 242 -27.89 -27.54 -2.43
CA GLU A 242 -27.36 -28.79 -3.02
C GLU A 242 -27.20 -29.86 -1.93
N ASP A 243 -26.53 -29.51 -0.83
CA ASP A 243 -26.22 -30.44 0.25
C ASP A 243 -27.31 -30.47 1.33
N LYS A 244 -27.47 -31.64 1.98
CA LYS A 244 -28.40 -31.82 3.10
C LYS A 244 -27.73 -31.63 4.46
N GLU A 245 -26.42 -31.89 4.54
CA GLU A 245 -25.62 -31.82 5.76
C GLU A 245 -24.20 -31.36 5.39
N PRO A 246 -23.45 -30.72 6.32
CA PRO A 246 -22.06 -30.36 6.08
C PRO A 246 -21.16 -31.60 5.95
N ALA A 247 -20.35 -31.62 4.90
CA ALA A 247 -19.40 -32.70 4.64
C ALA A 247 -18.04 -32.41 5.30
N PRO A 248 -17.44 -33.37 6.02
CA PRO A 248 -16.08 -33.23 6.52
C PRO A 248 -15.08 -33.16 5.37
N THR A 249 -14.15 -32.21 5.46
CA THR A 249 -13.11 -31.99 4.47
C THR A 249 -11.75 -31.87 5.13
N LEU A 250 -10.72 -32.33 4.43
CA LEU A 250 -9.32 -32.16 4.78
C LEU A 250 -8.55 -31.97 3.48
N PHE A 251 -7.78 -30.89 3.39
CA PHE A 251 -6.98 -30.60 2.21
C PHE A 251 -5.75 -29.78 2.57
N THR A 252 -4.69 -29.95 1.78
CA THR A 252 -3.51 -29.11 1.79
C THR A 252 -3.45 -28.31 0.49
N PHE A 253 -2.85 -27.13 0.55
CA PHE A 253 -2.66 -26.29 -0.63
C PHE A 253 -1.35 -25.50 -0.49
N PRO A 254 -0.63 -25.26 -1.60
CA PRO A 254 0.54 -24.40 -1.59
C PRO A 254 0.11 -22.95 -1.32
N SER A 255 0.90 -22.20 -0.56
CA SER A 255 0.71 -20.77 -0.37
C SER A 255 2.03 -20.02 -0.42
N ARG A 256 2.06 -18.91 -1.17
CA ARG A 256 3.24 -18.04 -1.19
C ARG A 256 3.35 -17.16 0.04
N HIS A 257 2.29 -17.02 0.83
CA HIS A 257 2.27 -16.09 1.95
C HIS A 257 2.08 -16.85 3.26
N LYS A 258 3.10 -16.82 4.10
CA LYS A 258 3.13 -17.48 5.41
C LYS A 258 3.45 -16.47 6.51
N GLN A 259 3.20 -16.85 7.76
CA GLN A 259 3.52 -16.03 8.92
C GLN A 259 4.88 -16.43 9.49
N ALA A 260 5.78 -15.46 9.71
CA ALA A 260 7.13 -15.72 10.22
C ALA A 260 7.18 -16.01 11.73
N GLY A 261 6.07 -15.81 12.45
CA GLY A 261 6.01 -15.99 13.92
C GLY A 261 6.81 -14.94 14.70
N THR A 262 7.17 -13.83 14.07
CA THR A 262 7.84 -12.69 14.71
C THR A 262 7.23 -11.37 14.25
N SER A 263 7.60 -10.29 14.92
CA SER A 263 7.01 -8.98 14.72
C SER A 263 8.04 -7.87 14.59
N PHE A 264 7.57 -6.71 14.12
CA PHE A 264 8.38 -5.51 13.97
C PHE A 264 7.59 -4.26 14.36
N VAL A 265 8.31 -3.20 14.71
CA VAL A 265 7.77 -1.87 14.98
C VAL A 265 8.42 -0.86 14.02
N SER A 266 7.64 0.07 13.48
CA SER A 266 8.14 1.12 12.59
C SER A 266 7.82 2.50 13.14
N GLN A 267 8.81 3.39 13.21
CA GLN A 267 8.63 4.75 13.73
C GLN A 267 9.64 5.74 13.15
N PHE A 268 9.33 7.04 13.18
CA PHE A 268 10.31 8.09 12.87
C PHE A 268 11.21 8.39 14.07
N VAL A 269 12.47 8.71 13.81
CA VAL A 269 13.39 9.23 14.82
C VAL A 269 13.05 10.69 15.10
N SER A 270 12.77 11.02 16.36
CA SER A 270 12.56 12.40 16.83
C SER A 270 13.90 13.08 17.17
N PRO A 271 14.04 14.39 16.89
CA PRO A 271 13.09 15.27 16.21
C PRO A 271 13.04 15.04 14.69
N ILE A 272 11.87 15.27 14.10
CA ILE A 272 11.67 15.14 12.64
C ILE A 272 12.09 16.45 11.97
N GLY A 273 13.11 16.36 11.10
CA GLY A 273 13.52 17.43 10.19
C GLY A 273 13.08 17.16 8.74
N MET A 274 13.64 17.91 7.80
CA MET A 274 13.42 17.68 6.36
C MET A 274 14.04 16.37 5.82
N HIS A 275 14.90 15.74 6.61
CA HIS A 275 15.54 14.45 6.31
C HIS A 275 15.17 13.42 7.39
N PRO A 276 13.89 13.01 7.49
CA PRO A 276 13.47 12.06 8.50
C PRO A 276 14.19 10.72 8.32
N THR A 277 14.54 10.10 9.44
CA THR A 277 15.01 8.70 9.46
C THR A 277 13.90 7.83 10.01
N MET A 278 13.47 6.84 9.22
CA MET A 278 12.52 5.83 9.65
C MET A 278 13.29 4.64 10.24
N ARG A 279 12.89 4.17 11.42
CA ARG A 279 13.46 2.98 12.07
C ARG A 279 12.51 1.81 11.96
N VAL A 280 13.03 0.67 11.54
CA VAL A 280 12.34 -0.63 11.56
C VAL A 280 13.03 -1.49 12.61
N LEU A 281 12.38 -1.69 13.75
CA LEU A 281 12.84 -2.57 14.82
C LEU A 281 12.25 -3.96 14.60
N VAL A 282 13.09 -4.94 14.31
CA VAL A 282 12.69 -6.34 14.12
C VAL A 282 13.04 -7.13 15.38
N LYS A 283 12.08 -7.90 15.92
CA LYS A 283 12.29 -8.63 17.19
C LYS A 283 13.21 -9.85 17.08
N SER A 284 13.21 -10.51 15.92
CA SER A 284 13.97 -11.73 15.67
C SER A 284 14.68 -11.64 14.33
N SER A 285 16.01 -11.79 14.34
CA SER A 285 16.84 -11.92 13.13
C SER A 285 16.84 -13.34 12.55
N LYS A 286 16.22 -14.32 13.23
CA LYS A 286 16.23 -15.72 12.76
C LYS A 286 15.38 -15.88 11.48
N PRO A 287 15.93 -16.45 10.39
CA PRO A 287 15.15 -16.88 9.25
C PRO A 287 14.09 -17.93 9.63
N PRO A 288 12.96 -18.00 8.90
CA PRO A 288 11.90 -18.96 9.19
C PRO A 288 12.27 -20.40 8.81
N VAL A 289 13.24 -20.59 7.90
CA VAL A 289 13.69 -21.89 7.39
C VAL A 289 15.21 -21.89 7.36
N ASP A 290 15.84 -22.85 8.06
CA ASP A 290 17.28 -22.88 8.28
C ASP A 290 18.07 -23.33 7.01
N ASP A 291 17.51 -24.20 6.15
CA ASP A 291 18.19 -24.80 4.98
C ASP A 291 17.86 -24.13 3.63
N SER A 292 17.24 -22.96 3.63
CA SER A 292 16.88 -22.25 2.39
C SER A 292 17.49 -20.84 2.33
N TYR A 293 17.85 -20.38 1.13
CA TYR A 293 18.31 -19.01 0.94
C TYR A 293 17.16 -18.03 1.23
N CYS A 294 17.17 -17.45 2.42
CA CYS A 294 16.21 -16.47 2.89
C CYS A 294 16.86 -15.10 3.06
N SER A 295 16.18 -14.04 2.64
CA SER A 295 16.62 -12.66 2.80
C SER A 295 15.48 -11.79 3.30
N LEU A 296 15.76 -10.95 4.29
CA LEU A 296 14.76 -10.09 4.93
C LEU A 296 14.58 -8.80 4.14
N HIS A 297 13.33 -8.46 3.84
CA HIS A 297 12.99 -7.31 3.02
C HIS A 297 11.97 -6.41 3.71
N ALA A 298 12.04 -5.12 3.40
CA ALA A 298 11.02 -4.13 3.71
C ALA A 298 10.54 -3.47 2.41
N TYR A 299 9.26 -3.59 2.12
CA TYR A 299 8.59 -2.88 1.04
C TYR A 299 7.86 -1.65 1.58
N LEU A 300 8.34 -0.47 1.21
CA LEU A 300 7.81 0.80 1.67
C LEU A 300 6.90 1.40 0.59
N THR A 301 5.71 1.81 1.00
CA THR A 301 4.80 2.62 0.20
C THR A 301 4.89 4.06 0.69
N LEU A 302 5.55 4.93 -0.08
CA LEU A 302 5.85 6.30 0.31
C LEU A 302 4.88 7.25 -0.41
N PRO A 303 3.92 7.88 0.30
CA PRO A 303 3.08 8.91 -0.29
C PRO A 303 3.93 10.06 -0.85
N ARG A 304 3.38 10.85 -1.78
CA ARG A 304 4.08 11.98 -2.44
C ARG A 304 4.87 12.90 -1.50
N THR A 305 4.44 13.01 -0.25
CA THR A 305 4.98 13.89 0.79
C THR A 305 6.41 13.57 1.19
N ILE A 306 6.82 12.31 1.02
CA ILE A 306 8.10 11.77 1.45
C ILE A 306 8.64 10.87 0.34
N PHE A 307 9.95 10.84 0.17
CA PHE A 307 10.59 9.97 -0.81
C PHE A 307 11.94 9.48 -0.30
N ALA A 308 12.42 8.39 -0.90
CA ALA A 308 13.77 7.93 -0.69
C ALA A 308 14.66 8.40 -1.84
N ASP A 309 15.85 8.92 -1.51
CA ASP A 309 16.85 9.24 -2.52
C ASP A 309 17.57 7.96 -2.94
N LYS A 310 17.37 7.54 -4.19
CA LYS A 310 17.98 6.33 -4.73
C LYS A 310 19.52 6.42 -4.77
N TYR A 311 20.09 7.61 -5.02
CA TYR A 311 21.54 7.78 -5.14
C TYR A 311 22.22 7.68 -3.77
N GLN A 312 21.54 8.16 -2.74
CA GLN A 312 21.96 7.95 -1.35
C GLN A 312 21.93 6.47 -0.97
N LEU A 313 20.96 5.71 -1.50
CA LEU A 313 20.77 4.28 -1.24
C LEU A 313 21.53 3.37 -2.23
N GLU A 314 22.46 3.92 -3.02
CA GLU A 314 23.35 3.15 -3.91
C GLU A 314 24.72 2.87 -3.27
N ASP A 315 25.15 3.65 -2.26
CA ASP A 315 26.44 3.48 -1.59
C ASP A 315 26.42 2.30 -0.58
N PRO A 316 27.19 1.21 -0.83
CA PRO A 316 27.20 0.04 0.05
C PRO A 316 27.69 0.33 1.47
N LEU A 317 28.62 1.27 1.65
CA LEU A 317 29.14 1.62 2.98
C LEU A 317 28.08 2.36 3.79
N PHE A 318 27.37 3.28 3.14
CA PHE A 318 26.26 3.99 3.73
C PHE A 318 25.13 3.02 4.12
N LEU A 319 24.74 2.12 3.22
CA LEU A 319 23.72 1.09 3.49
C LEU A 319 24.10 0.20 4.69
N ALA A 320 25.34 -0.32 4.72
CA ALA A 320 25.83 -1.14 5.81
C ALA A 320 25.79 -0.40 7.16
N SER A 321 26.11 0.91 7.18
CA SER A 321 26.00 1.75 8.39
C SER A 321 24.57 1.89 8.94
N LYS A 322 23.57 1.55 8.11
CA LYS A 322 22.14 1.63 8.41
C LYS A 322 21.48 0.25 8.56
N ASN A 323 22.28 -0.82 8.61
CA ASN A 323 21.82 -2.21 8.61
C ASN A 323 20.92 -2.51 7.40
N LEU A 324 21.30 -1.99 6.24
CA LEU A 324 20.69 -2.25 4.95
C LEU A 324 21.71 -2.94 4.05
N THR A 325 21.27 -3.92 3.26
CA THR A 325 22.12 -4.63 2.31
C THR A 325 22.07 -3.98 0.93
N ALA A 326 20.86 -3.68 0.43
CA ALA A 326 20.67 -3.17 -0.92
C ALA A 326 19.30 -2.50 -1.12
N LEU A 327 19.25 -1.48 -2.00
CA LEU A 327 18.02 -1.05 -2.65
C LEU A 327 17.72 -1.98 -3.84
N ARG A 328 16.77 -2.90 -3.66
CA ARG A 328 16.40 -3.90 -4.67
C ARG A 328 15.47 -3.35 -5.75
N TYR A 329 14.63 -2.39 -5.39
CA TYR A 329 13.69 -1.75 -6.32
C TYR A 329 13.33 -0.34 -5.86
N THR A 330 13.13 0.56 -6.83
CA THR A 330 12.52 1.87 -6.63
C THR A 330 11.64 2.20 -7.84
N SER A 331 10.39 2.59 -7.59
CA SER A 331 9.47 3.01 -8.65
C SER A 331 9.93 4.31 -9.29
N GLN A 332 9.69 4.49 -10.58
CA GLN A 332 10.01 5.73 -11.30
C GLN A 332 8.73 6.40 -11.85
N PRO A 333 8.74 7.74 -12.02
CA PRO A 333 9.83 8.69 -11.71
C PRO A 333 9.85 9.16 -10.25
N VAL A 334 11.04 9.49 -9.74
CA VAL A 334 11.23 10.19 -8.46
C VAL A 334 11.96 11.51 -8.74
N ASN A 335 11.26 12.63 -8.58
CA ASN A 335 11.86 13.96 -8.67
C ASN A 335 12.41 14.34 -7.28
N LEU A 336 13.70 14.67 -7.17
CA LEU A 336 14.33 14.97 -5.88
C LEU A 336 14.10 16.43 -5.42
N GLU A 337 13.64 17.30 -6.32
CA GLU A 337 13.56 18.75 -6.08
C GLU A 337 12.12 19.29 -6.07
N ALA A 338 11.20 18.63 -6.77
CA ALA A 338 9.83 19.12 -6.89
C ALA A 338 9.10 19.13 -5.53
N PRO A 339 8.41 20.22 -5.18
CA PRO A 339 7.62 20.29 -3.95
C PRO A 339 6.36 19.42 -4.06
N ASP A 340 5.77 19.11 -2.90
CA ASP A 340 4.61 18.23 -2.76
C ASP A 340 3.41 18.63 -3.63
N TYR A 341 3.12 19.93 -3.67
CA TYR A 341 1.95 20.50 -4.34
C TYR A 341 2.08 20.61 -5.88
N VAL A 342 3.26 20.33 -6.45
CA VAL A 342 3.46 20.28 -7.91
C VAL A 342 3.39 18.85 -8.44
N MET A 343 3.59 17.86 -7.56
CA MET A 343 3.65 16.45 -7.94
C MET A 343 2.27 15.89 -8.29
N LYS A 344 2.16 15.31 -9.49
CA LYS A 344 0.94 14.61 -9.94
C LYS A 344 0.92 13.12 -9.56
N VAL A 345 2.09 12.47 -9.59
CA VAL A 345 2.23 11.07 -9.18
C VAL A 345 1.92 10.91 -7.69
N TRP A 346 1.29 9.79 -7.33
CA TRP A 346 0.85 9.53 -5.96
C TRP A 346 1.99 9.48 -4.93
N GLY A 347 3.22 9.17 -5.38
CA GLY A 347 4.38 8.93 -4.52
C GLY A 347 5.36 7.95 -5.16
N SER A 348 5.93 7.07 -4.34
CA SER A 348 6.87 6.04 -4.79
C SER A 348 6.80 4.78 -3.93
N SER A 349 7.20 3.66 -4.49
CA SER A 349 7.45 2.42 -3.75
C SER A 349 8.92 2.03 -3.83
N ILE A 350 9.45 1.50 -2.74
CA ILE A 350 10.82 0.97 -2.70
C ILE A 350 10.85 -0.40 -2.01
N LEU A 351 11.77 -1.26 -2.46
CA LEU A 351 12.08 -2.53 -1.82
C LEU A 351 13.52 -2.49 -1.31
N LEU A 352 13.68 -2.59 -0.01
CA LEU A 352 14.97 -2.63 0.67
C LEU A 352 15.23 -4.04 1.17
N GLU A 353 16.45 -4.52 0.99
CA GLU A 353 16.96 -5.69 1.70
C GLU A 353 17.63 -5.24 2.99
N LEU A 354 17.21 -5.83 4.12
CA LEU A 354 17.71 -5.50 5.45
C LEU A 354 18.89 -6.41 5.81
N GLN A 355 19.80 -5.91 6.63
CA GLN A 355 20.96 -6.64 7.12
C GLN A 355 20.75 -7.02 8.60
N PRO A 356 20.30 -8.24 8.92
CA PRO A 356 20.26 -8.70 10.30
C PRO A 356 21.68 -8.78 10.87
N LEU A 357 21.89 -8.16 12.04
CA LEU A 357 23.17 -8.18 12.73
C LEU A 357 23.38 -9.55 13.38
N THR A 358 24.29 -10.35 12.83
CA THR A 358 24.78 -11.66 13.34
C THR A 358 23.75 -12.81 13.39
N GLU A 359 24.25 -14.06 13.35
CA GLU A 359 23.45 -15.30 13.41
C GLU A 359 22.79 -15.56 14.78
N GLU A 360 23.04 -14.71 15.77
CA GLU A 360 22.35 -14.79 17.04
C GLU A 360 20.95 -14.20 16.90
N ASN A 361 19.93 -14.98 17.29
CA ASN A 361 18.52 -14.58 17.28
C ASN A 361 18.26 -13.41 18.23
N LYS A 362 18.60 -12.20 17.78
CA LYS A 362 18.57 -10.97 18.55
C LYS A 362 17.75 -9.91 17.81
N PRO A 363 17.09 -9.01 18.57
CA PRO A 363 16.44 -7.88 17.96
C PRO A 363 17.47 -6.96 17.30
N PHE A 364 17.17 -6.47 16.11
CA PHE A 364 18.01 -5.51 15.41
C PHE A 364 17.16 -4.36 14.84
N THR A 365 17.80 -3.24 14.54
CA THR A 365 17.14 -2.05 13.99
C THR A 365 17.75 -1.73 12.64
N ALA A 366 16.93 -1.59 11.61
CA ALA A 366 17.31 -0.97 10.35
C ALA A 366 16.87 0.50 10.31
N GLU A 367 17.68 1.35 9.69
CA GLU A 367 17.41 2.78 9.53
C GLU A 367 17.25 3.11 8.05
N VAL A 368 16.11 3.68 7.67
CA VAL A 368 15.82 4.10 6.30
C VAL A 368 15.85 5.64 6.25
N PRO A 369 16.85 6.23 5.60
CA PRO A 369 16.90 7.66 5.39
C PRO A 369 15.88 8.06 4.33
N LEU A 370 15.09 9.09 4.63
CA LEU A 370 14.03 9.61 3.78
C LEU A 370 14.13 11.14 3.70
N HIS A 371 13.44 11.71 2.72
CA HIS A 371 13.41 13.14 2.43
C HIS A 371 11.97 13.62 2.39
N LEU A 372 11.65 14.68 3.14
CA LEU A 372 10.36 15.35 3.04
C LEU A 372 10.37 16.34 1.88
N ARG A 373 9.27 16.37 1.13
CA ARG A 373 9.03 17.44 0.16
C ARG A 373 8.56 18.69 0.86
N TYR A 374 8.90 19.84 0.28
CA TYR A 374 8.33 21.12 0.71
C TYR A 374 6.81 21.08 0.60
N LYS A 375 6.18 21.45 1.71
CA LYS A 375 4.73 21.58 1.85
C LYS A 375 4.26 23.00 1.54
N ALA A 376 2.97 23.12 1.24
CA ALA A 376 2.36 24.42 1.03
C ALA A 376 2.33 25.22 2.35
N PRO A 377 2.47 26.55 2.32
CA PRO A 377 2.26 27.40 3.49
C PRO A 377 0.88 27.18 4.11
N GLN A 378 0.80 27.22 5.44
CA GLN A 378 -0.45 27.02 6.19
C GLN A 378 -0.50 27.93 7.42
N TYR A 379 -1.70 28.32 7.83
CA TYR A 379 -1.91 29.00 9.12
C TYR A 379 -1.47 28.10 10.28
N GLY A 380 -0.71 28.67 11.22
CA GLY A 380 -0.17 27.94 12.38
C GLY A 380 1.27 27.45 12.22
N GLY A 381 1.81 27.47 10.99
CA GLY A 381 3.23 27.24 10.73
C GLY A 381 3.72 25.80 10.90
N GLU A 382 2.81 24.83 10.99
CA GLU A 382 3.13 23.42 11.15
C GLU A 382 2.13 22.57 10.36
N GLN A 383 2.62 21.54 9.66
CA GLN A 383 1.79 20.62 8.90
C GLN A 383 2.15 19.17 9.23
N THR A 384 1.13 18.36 9.49
CA THR A 384 1.29 16.93 9.75
C THR A 384 1.29 16.12 8.47
N PHE A 385 1.98 14.99 8.49
CA PHE A 385 1.96 13.99 7.43
C PHE A 385 1.92 12.59 8.04
N GLU A 386 1.39 11.63 7.29
CA GLU A 386 1.35 10.22 7.68
C GLU A 386 1.97 9.35 6.61
N VAL A 387 2.66 8.28 7.04
CA VAL A 387 3.29 7.28 6.19
C VAL A 387 2.86 5.90 6.69
N PRO A 388 2.31 5.02 5.83
CA PRO A 388 1.87 3.71 6.27
C PRO A 388 3.05 2.85 6.70
N TYR A 389 2.80 1.89 7.61
CA TYR A 389 3.81 0.88 7.94
C TYR A 389 4.24 0.09 6.69
N PRO A 390 5.53 -0.28 6.59
CA PRO A 390 6.00 -1.13 5.49
C PRO A 390 5.46 -2.55 5.60
N ALA A 391 5.45 -3.28 4.49
CA ALA A 391 5.35 -4.74 4.53
C ALA A 391 6.76 -5.31 4.74
N VAL A 392 6.97 -6.04 5.85
CA VAL A 392 8.26 -6.64 6.19
C VAL A 392 8.13 -8.16 6.14
N PHE A 393 9.00 -8.81 5.37
CA PHE A 393 8.91 -10.25 5.14
C PHE A 393 10.27 -10.87 4.79
N TRP A 394 10.44 -12.14 5.13
CA TRP A 394 11.51 -12.95 4.55
C TRP A 394 11.09 -13.48 3.19
N ALA A 395 11.94 -13.30 2.19
CA ALA A 395 11.81 -13.92 0.87
C ALA A 395 12.74 -15.14 0.82
N CYS A 396 12.15 -16.33 0.76
CA CYS A 396 12.87 -17.60 0.73
C CYS A 396 12.62 -18.33 -0.59
N ALA A 397 13.64 -19.00 -1.12
CA ALA A 397 13.52 -19.80 -2.34
C ALA A 397 12.60 -21.01 -2.14
N ALA A 398 11.78 -21.30 -3.15
CA ALA A 398 10.99 -22.54 -3.23
C ALA A 398 11.72 -23.62 -4.04
N GLU A 399 11.53 -24.91 -3.69
CA GLU A 399 12.11 -26.04 -4.42
C GLU A 399 11.66 -26.13 -5.90
N GLU A 400 12.47 -26.81 -6.72
CA GLU A 400 12.20 -27.00 -8.15
C GLU A 400 10.91 -27.80 -8.40
N GLY A 401 9.99 -27.24 -9.20
CA GLY A 401 8.71 -27.87 -9.56
C GLY A 401 7.47 -27.34 -8.82
N THR A 402 7.64 -26.50 -7.79
CA THR A 402 6.52 -25.89 -7.05
C THR A 402 5.67 -24.94 -7.91
N LYS A 403 4.34 -25.15 -7.92
CA LYS A 403 3.37 -24.29 -8.60
C LYS A 403 2.40 -23.68 -7.59
N PHE A 404 2.53 -22.39 -7.36
CA PHE A 404 1.68 -21.64 -6.43
C PHE A 404 0.36 -21.14 -7.02
N THR A 405 0.07 -21.42 -8.29
CA THR A 405 -1.08 -20.87 -9.04
C THR A 405 -2.45 -21.35 -8.54
N ASN A 406 -2.50 -22.29 -7.59
CA ASN A 406 -3.73 -23.01 -7.23
C ASN A 406 -4.28 -22.69 -5.82
N SER A 407 -3.70 -21.73 -5.09
CA SER A 407 -4.20 -21.41 -3.75
C SER A 407 -5.58 -20.73 -3.78
N PRO A 408 -6.59 -21.24 -3.05
CA PRO A 408 -7.90 -20.63 -2.98
C PRO A 408 -7.94 -19.36 -2.11
N PHE A 409 -6.88 -19.07 -1.35
CA PHE A 409 -6.82 -17.97 -0.37
C PHE A 409 -5.67 -16.98 -0.63
N ASP A 410 -4.77 -17.28 -1.58
CA ASP A 410 -3.65 -16.38 -1.87
C ASP A 410 -4.16 -15.07 -2.48
N ARG A 411 -3.58 -13.99 -1.95
CA ARG A 411 -3.78 -12.63 -2.44
C ARG A 411 -2.60 -12.27 -3.33
N VAL A 412 -2.86 -12.09 -4.61
CA VAL A 412 -1.85 -11.75 -5.62
C VAL A 412 -1.91 -10.27 -6.00
N ASN A 413 -0.86 -9.77 -6.67
CA ASN A 413 -0.74 -8.39 -7.11
C ASN A 413 -0.75 -7.42 -5.91
N LEU A 414 0.26 -7.57 -5.06
CA LEU A 414 0.54 -6.77 -3.87
C LEU A 414 1.66 -5.73 -4.13
N GLY A 415 2.19 -5.70 -5.34
CA GLY A 415 3.31 -4.84 -5.73
C GLY A 415 4.64 -5.52 -5.44
N PHE A 416 4.97 -5.81 -4.19
CA PHE A 416 6.26 -6.44 -3.90
C PHE A 416 6.37 -7.87 -4.44
N ASP A 417 5.26 -8.61 -4.53
CA ASP A 417 5.23 -10.02 -4.91
C ASP A 417 5.64 -10.26 -6.38
N GLY A 418 5.43 -9.27 -7.24
CA GLY A 418 5.87 -9.27 -8.64
C GLY A 418 7.36 -8.97 -8.83
N LEU A 419 8.04 -8.41 -7.82
CA LEU A 419 9.49 -8.13 -7.87
C LEU A 419 10.35 -9.37 -7.61
N PHE A 420 9.72 -10.48 -7.21
CA PHE A 420 10.38 -11.76 -6.96
C PHE A 420 9.89 -12.80 -7.95
N GLY A 421 10.72 -13.80 -8.19
CA GLY A 421 10.34 -14.94 -9.04
C GLY A 421 9.10 -15.68 -8.49
N PRO A 422 8.38 -16.41 -9.36
CA PRO A 422 7.21 -17.19 -8.94
C PRO A 422 7.54 -18.27 -7.90
N ARG A 423 8.83 -18.63 -7.75
CA ARG A 423 9.37 -19.62 -6.80
C ARG A 423 9.89 -18.95 -5.52
N THR A 424 9.10 -18.05 -4.96
CA THR A 424 9.44 -17.35 -3.71
C THR A 424 8.28 -17.45 -2.74
N VAL A 425 8.59 -17.92 -1.53
CA VAL A 425 7.69 -17.93 -0.38
C VAL A 425 8.02 -16.73 0.51
N PHE A 426 7.00 -15.95 0.84
CA PHE A 426 7.07 -14.77 1.66
C PHE A 426 6.59 -15.08 3.07
N TRP A 427 7.48 -14.98 4.04
CA TRP A 427 7.15 -15.11 5.47
C TRP A 427 7.01 -13.72 6.08
N HIS A 428 5.77 -13.29 6.26
CA HIS A 428 5.42 -11.95 6.75
C HIS A 428 5.64 -11.84 8.25
N LEU A 429 6.26 -10.74 8.65
CA LEU A 429 6.37 -10.34 10.05
C LEU A 429 5.11 -9.55 10.44
N ASP A 430 4.66 -9.73 11.68
CA ASP A 430 3.50 -8.99 12.17
C ASP A 430 3.87 -7.55 12.57
N PRO A 431 3.17 -6.53 12.05
CA PRO A 431 3.39 -5.16 12.46
C PRO A 431 2.79 -4.92 13.85
N GLU A 432 3.59 -4.38 14.76
CA GLU A 432 3.16 -3.93 16.08
C GLU A 432 3.03 -2.41 16.09
N PRO A 433 1.82 -1.86 16.34
CA PRO A 433 1.62 -0.43 16.48
C PRO A 433 2.53 0.16 17.56
N SER A 434 3.32 1.18 17.20
CA SER A 434 4.14 1.93 18.15
C SER A 434 3.31 2.80 19.09
N GLU A 435 2.12 3.21 18.65
CA GLU A 435 1.19 4.06 19.41
C GLU A 435 0.07 3.21 20.05
N SER A 436 -0.44 3.65 21.21
CA SER A 436 -1.52 2.96 21.93
C SER A 436 -2.86 2.95 21.21
N ASN A 437 -3.01 3.74 20.15
CA ASN A 437 -4.21 3.78 19.31
C ASN A 437 -4.35 2.58 18.36
N GLY A 438 -3.35 1.69 18.31
CA GLY A 438 -3.39 0.49 17.48
C GLY A 438 -3.26 0.74 15.97
N ARG A 439 -2.89 1.95 15.55
CA ARG A 439 -2.76 2.33 14.14
C ARG A 439 -1.40 1.92 13.55
N LEU A 440 -1.43 1.50 12.30
CA LEU A 440 -0.28 1.15 11.47
C LEU A 440 0.12 2.29 10.52
N MET A 441 0.03 3.52 11.02
CA MET A 441 0.41 4.75 10.33
C MET A 441 1.43 5.50 11.18
N MET A 442 2.59 5.81 10.61
CA MET A 442 3.60 6.65 11.27
C MET A 442 3.28 8.12 11.02
N LYS A 443 3.17 8.90 12.08
CA LYS A 443 2.89 10.33 12.01
C LYS A 443 4.17 11.14 12.13
N GLY A 444 4.24 12.24 11.40
CA GLY A 444 5.28 13.23 11.54
C GLY A 444 4.72 14.63 11.39
N SER A 445 5.49 15.61 11.84
CA SER A 445 5.15 17.02 11.76
C SER A 445 6.33 17.81 11.26
N VAL A 446 6.09 18.77 10.37
CA VAL A 446 7.12 19.60 9.76
C VAL A 446 6.71 21.07 9.81
N PRO A 447 7.63 21.99 10.13
CA PRO A 447 7.35 23.41 10.08
C PRO A 447 7.10 23.86 8.63
N VAL A 448 6.09 24.70 8.44
CA VAL A 448 5.77 25.37 7.18
C VAL A 448 5.68 26.87 7.38
N LEU A 449 5.68 27.65 6.30
CA LEU A 449 5.52 29.10 6.40
C LEU A 449 4.14 29.41 7.00
N ASP A 450 4.13 30.09 8.17
CA ASP A 450 2.91 30.57 8.80
C ASP A 450 2.34 31.77 8.03
N LEU A 451 1.20 31.53 7.37
CA LEU A 451 0.51 32.57 6.60
C LEU A 451 0.06 33.75 7.46
N SER A 452 -0.15 33.57 8.77
CA SER A 452 -0.53 34.67 9.67
C SER A 452 0.57 35.72 9.83
N ARG A 453 1.84 35.32 9.67
CA ARG A 453 3.01 36.20 9.79
C ARG A 453 3.57 36.63 8.44
N SER A 454 3.07 36.07 7.34
CA SER A 454 3.60 36.28 5.98
C SER A 454 3.68 37.75 5.57
N ALA A 455 2.67 38.56 5.89
CA ALA A 455 2.63 39.99 5.58
C ALA A 455 3.72 40.76 6.35
N SER A 456 3.87 40.48 7.65
CA SER A 456 4.89 41.10 8.50
C SER A 456 6.30 40.71 8.03
N ILE A 457 6.52 39.42 7.74
CA ILE A 457 7.80 38.91 7.20
C ILE A 457 8.12 39.60 5.88
N SER A 458 7.15 39.70 4.96
CA SER A 458 7.35 40.35 3.66
C SER A 458 7.69 41.84 3.81
N MET A 459 7.00 42.56 4.71
CA MET A 459 7.24 43.98 4.96
C MET A 459 8.63 44.24 5.55
N VAL A 460 9.02 43.46 6.56
CA VAL A 460 10.36 43.56 7.17
C VAL A 460 11.44 43.21 6.15
N THR A 461 11.25 42.14 5.38
CA THR A 461 12.19 41.74 4.33
C THR A 461 12.34 42.83 3.28
N ALA A 462 11.23 43.41 2.80
CA ALA A 462 11.25 44.52 1.86
C ALA A 462 11.99 45.75 2.42
N ALA A 463 11.74 46.11 3.68
CA ALA A 463 12.43 47.22 4.33
C ALA A 463 13.94 47.01 4.44
N VAL A 464 14.38 45.80 4.83
CA VAL A 464 15.81 45.43 4.92
C VAL A 464 16.46 45.44 3.55
N VAL A 465 15.81 44.87 2.53
CA VAL A 465 16.31 44.85 1.14
C VAL A 465 16.43 46.29 0.60
N LEU A 466 15.43 47.15 0.82
CA LEU A 466 15.47 48.55 0.41
C LEU A 466 16.56 49.34 1.13
N ALA A 467 16.75 49.12 2.44
CA ALA A 467 17.83 49.75 3.19
C ALA A 467 19.21 49.31 2.67
N GLY A 468 19.39 48.01 2.39
CA GLY A 468 20.60 47.48 1.78
C GLY A 468 20.86 48.05 0.38
N PHE A 469 19.82 48.12 -0.45
CA PHE A 469 19.90 48.72 -1.78
C PHE A 469 20.27 50.21 -1.71
N ALA A 470 19.59 50.98 -0.85
CA ALA A 470 19.88 52.39 -0.64
C ALA A 470 21.32 52.62 -0.13
N TRP A 471 21.81 51.74 0.75
CA TRP A 471 23.19 51.78 1.22
C TRP A 471 24.19 51.56 0.07
N VAL A 472 23.97 50.55 -0.78
CA VAL A 472 24.81 50.29 -1.95
C VAL A 472 24.80 51.49 -2.90
N VAL A 473 23.62 52.02 -3.23
CA VAL A 473 23.48 53.21 -4.08
C VAL A 473 24.21 54.41 -3.48
N TRP A 474 24.08 54.64 -2.17
CA TRP A 474 24.80 55.72 -1.48
C TRP A 474 26.32 55.53 -1.59
N LYS A 475 26.85 54.32 -1.35
CA LYS A 475 28.28 54.06 -1.49
C LYS A 475 28.78 54.29 -2.92
N LEU A 476 28.03 53.83 -3.93
CA LEU A 476 28.37 54.07 -5.34
C LEU A 476 28.34 55.56 -5.70
N ALA A 477 27.32 56.28 -5.26
CA ALA A 477 27.22 57.72 -5.45
C ALA A 477 28.37 58.47 -4.75
N ALA A 478 28.69 58.10 -3.51
CA ALA A 478 29.80 58.71 -2.77
C ALA A 478 31.16 58.49 -3.45
N VAL A 479 31.38 57.33 -4.08
CA VAL A 479 32.56 57.08 -4.91
C VAL A 479 32.52 57.97 -6.15
N TYR A 480 31.42 57.94 -6.92
CA TYR A 480 31.25 58.76 -8.12
C TYR A 480 31.51 60.26 -7.85
N PHE A 481 30.96 60.80 -6.76
CA PHE A 481 31.17 62.19 -6.35
C PHE A 481 32.60 62.46 -5.84
N LYS A 482 33.29 61.49 -5.22
CA LYS A 482 34.69 61.63 -4.81
C LYS A 482 35.69 61.49 -5.96
N THR A 483 35.35 60.73 -7.01
CA THR A 483 36.16 60.56 -8.23
C THR A 483 35.69 61.43 -9.39
N GLY A 484 34.92 62.51 -9.11
CA GLY A 484 34.45 63.46 -10.11
C GLY A 484 35.57 63.82 -11.09
N HIS A 485 35.26 63.73 -12.39
CA HIS A 485 36.17 63.88 -13.54
C HIS A 485 37.46 64.65 -13.24
N ARG A 486 38.52 63.93 -12.84
CA ARG A 486 39.88 64.43 -13.07
C ARG A 486 40.17 64.17 -14.54
N ALA A 487 39.90 65.17 -15.38
CA ALA A 487 40.40 65.19 -16.74
C ALA A 487 41.93 64.92 -16.68
N PRO A 488 42.47 63.99 -17.49
CA PRO A 488 43.91 63.83 -17.57
C PRO A 488 44.53 65.16 -18.01
N PRO A 489 45.65 65.60 -17.40
CA PRO A 489 46.31 66.84 -17.82
C PRO A 489 46.71 66.71 -19.30
N PRO A 490 46.63 67.80 -20.09
CA PRO A 490 46.93 67.75 -21.52
C PRO A 490 48.37 67.27 -21.74
N SER A 491 48.51 66.32 -22.66
CA SER A 491 49.79 65.84 -23.16
C SER A 491 50.60 67.02 -23.71
N LYS A 492 51.83 67.20 -23.19
CA LYS A 492 52.79 68.14 -23.77
C LYS A 492 53.01 67.78 -25.24
N GLU A 493 52.75 68.75 -26.13
CA GLU A 493 53.21 68.72 -27.51
C GLU A 493 54.71 68.41 -27.53
N THR A 494 55.05 67.35 -28.24
CA THR A 494 56.43 67.04 -28.57
C THR A 494 56.87 68.04 -29.63
N GLU A 495 57.68 69.02 -29.25
CA GLU A 495 58.43 69.85 -30.19
C GLU A 495 59.26 68.92 -31.10
N LYS A 496 58.82 68.77 -32.36
CA LYS A 496 59.71 68.40 -33.46
C LYS A 496 60.73 69.53 -33.62
N LYS A 497 61.99 69.28 -33.26
CA LYS A 497 63.13 69.98 -33.87
C LYS A 497 63.84 69.06 -34.84
N THR A 498 63.68 69.41 -36.10
CA THR A 498 64.44 68.97 -37.26
C THR A 498 65.80 69.66 -37.22
N GLN A 499 66.89 68.91 -37.08
CA GLN A 499 68.10 68.91 -37.93
C GLN A 499 69.15 67.97 -37.36
#